data_AF-A0A2G9LWU9-F1
#
_entry.id   AF-A0A2G9LWU9-F1
#
_cell.length_a   1.000
_cell.length_b   1.000
_cell.length_c   1.000
_cell.angle_alpha   90.00
_cell.angle_beta   90.00
_cell.angle_gamma   90.00
#
_symmetry.space_group_name_H-M   'P 1'
#
loop_
_entity.id
_entity.type
_entity.pdbx_description
1 polymer ?
#
loop_
_entity_poly.entity_id
_entity_poly.type
_entity_poly.pdbx_seq_one_letter_code
_entity_poly.pdbx_strand_id
1 'polypeptide(L)'
;AIGPQDALLFDEPCGGTDSKSGVDDSCALIDYAYAVRTATVFITHLHEISAQVQTGAWPHARNMQAEIVPDTDDTMTLTHRIRGGRAEHSHGNRISREEGVTPADLDDLLRARIEAGELDPSALRRRDNL
;
A
#
# COMPACT_ATOMS: atom_id res chain seq x y z
N ALA A 1 -4.54 19.16 22.90
CA ALA A 1 -5.66 18.81 22.00
C ALA A 1 -5.22 19.14 20.59
N ILE A 2 -5.55 18.30 19.61
CA ILE A 2 -5.21 18.55 18.20
C ILE A 2 -6.12 19.66 17.66
N GLY A 3 -5.57 20.58 16.89
CA GLY A 3 -6.27 21.72 16.31
C GLY A 3 -5.59 22.30 15.07
N PRO A 4 -6.01 23.52 14.64
CA PRO A 4 -5.63 24.07 13.33
C PRO A 4 -4.14 24.41 13.13
N GLN A 5 -3.36 24.50 14.22
CA GLN A 5 -1.92 24.79 14.16
C GLN A 5 -1.05 23.53 14.18
N ASP A 6 -1.67 22.36 14.37
CA ASP A 6 -0.97 21.09 14.36
C ASP A 6 -0.83 20.55 12.92
N ALA A 7 0.00 19.52 12.78
CA ALA A 7 0.12 18.72 11.56
C ALA A 7 0.01 17.24 11.91
N LEU A 8 -0.75 16.49 11.11
CA LEU A 8 -0.92 15.05 11.26
C LEU A 8 -0.30 14.33 10.06
N LEU A 9 0.42 13.26 10.36
CA LEU A 9 0.94 12.31 9.38
C LEU A 9 0.45 10.92 9.78
N PHE A 10 -0.35 10.31 8.91
CA PHE A 10 -0.73 8.92 9.02
C PHE A 10 -0.01 8.12 7.93
N ASP A 11 0.66 7.05 8.32
CA ASP A 11 1.37 6.14 7.42
C ASP A 11 0.76 4.75 7.53
N GLU A 12 -0.01 4.39 6.50
CA GLU A 12 -0.81 3.16 6.41
C GLU A 12 -1.58 2.80 7.70
N PRO A 13 -2.39 3.72 8.26
CA PRO A 13 -3.21 3.39 9.42
C PRO A 13 -4.21 2.29 9.05
N CYS A 14 -4.60 1.49 10.04
CA CYS A 14 -5.66 0.48 9.91
C CYS A 14 -5.37 -0.65 8.89
N GLY A 15 -4.12 -0.85 8.45
CA GLY A 15 -3.74 -1.94 7.53
C GLY A 15 -3.77 -3.36 8.12
N GLY A 16 -3.97 -3.51 9.43
CA GLY A 16 -3.94 -4.80 10.14
C GLY A 16 -5.30 -5.44 10.42
N THR A 17 -6.40 -4.84 9.99
CA THR A 17 -7.78 -5.35 10.16
C THR A 17 -8.37 -5.83 8.84
N ASP A 18 -9.59 -6.37 8.84
CA ASP A 18 -10.30 -6.66 7.59
C ASP A 18 -10.44 -5.41 6.72
N SER A 19 -10.39 -5.58 5.40
CA SER A 19 -10.32 -4.46 4.46
C SER A 19 -11.49 -3.49 4.60
N LYS A 20 -12.68 -3.98 4.97
CA LYS A 20 -13.85 -3.13 5.14
C LYS A 20 -13.75 -2.27 6.40
N SER A 21 -13.46 -2.87 7.55
CA SER A 21 -13.24 -2.11 8.78
C SER A 21 -12.06 -1.16 8.66
N GLY A 22 -11.02 -1.53 7.89
CA GLY A 22 -9.88 -0.64 7.63
C GLY A 22 -10.27 0.66 6.90
N VAL A 23 -11.22 0.59 5.96
CA VAL A 23 -11.78 1.77 5.28
C VAL A 23 -12.62 2.60 6.25
N ASP A 24 -13.52 1.96 7.01
CA ASP A 24 -14.42 2.66 7.93
C ASP A 24 -13.64 3.42 9.02
N ASP A 25 -12.63 2.78 9.61
CA ASP A 25 -11.76 3.40 10.62
C ASP A 25 -10.91 4.53 10.02
N SER A 26 -10.41 4.34 8.79
CA SER A 26 -9.67 5.39 8.07
C SER A 26 -10.55 6.62 7.81
N CYS A 27 -11.80 6.41 7.40
CA CYS A 27 -12.76 7.52 7.23
C CYS A 27 -12.99 8.27 8.55
N ALA A 28 -13.14 7.56 9.68
CA ALA A 28 -13.31 8.20 10.98
C ALA A 28 -12.10 9.08 11.38
N LEU A 29 -10.88 8.64 11.10
CA LEU A 29 -9.66 9.43 11.33
C LEU A 29 -9.63 10.69 10.46
N ILE A 30 -9.96 10.55 9.17
CA ILE A 30 -10.01 11.66 8.22
C ILE A 30 -11.10 12.67 8.61
N ASP A 31 -12.28 12.18 8.99
CA ASP A 31 -13.41 13.01 9.44
C ASP A 31 -13.03 13.84 10.67
N TYR A 32 -12.35 13.23 11.65
CA TYR A 32 -11.85 13.95 12.81
C TYR A 32 -10.87 15.05 12.40
N ALA A 33 -9.82 14.71 11.63
CA ALA A 33 -8.80 15.65 11.20
C ALA A 33 -9.37 16.80 10.35
N TYR A 34 -10.36 16.48 9.50
CA TYR A 34 -11.10 17.44 8.70
C TYR A 34 -11.92 18.40 9.57
N ALA A 35 -12.65 17.86 10.57
CA ALA A 35 -13.48 18.65 11.48
C ALA A 35 -12.67 19.66 12.31
N VAL A 36 -11.47 19.25 12.77
CA VAL A 36 -10.57 20.14 13.53
C VAL A 36 -9.70 21.05 12.65
N ARG A 37 -9.83 20.95 11.32
CA ARG A 37 -9.11 21.75 10.31
C ARG A 37 -7.58 21.64 10.45
N THR A 38 -7.10 20.45 10.76
CA THR A 38 -5.66 20.19 10.93
C THR A 38 -5.03 19.81 9.60
N ALA A 39 -3.86 20.37 9.30
CA ALA A 39 -3.10 20.00 8.11
C ALA A 39 -2.73 18.51 8.20
N THR A 40 -3.17 17.70 7.24
CA THR A 40 -3.09 16.23 7.34
C THR A 40 -2.54 15.64 6.07
N VAL A 41 -1.55 14.76 6.22
CA VAL A 41 -1.07 13.84 5.18
C VAL A 41 -1.49 12.44 5.57
N PHE A 42 -2.21 11.77 4.67
CA PHE A 42 -2.75 10.43 4.89
C PHE A 42 -2.25 9.50 3.79
N ILE A 43 -1.26 8.67 4.13
CA ILE A 43 -0.63 7.71 3.22
C ILE A 43 -1.36 6.39 3.39
N THR A 44 -1.86 5.82 2.28
CA THR A 44 -2.63 4.58 2.30
C THR A 44 -2.60 3.88 0.94
N HIS A 45 -2.71 2.55 0.95
CA HIS A 45 -2.97 1.74 -0.23
C HIS A 45 -4.47 1.52 -0.51
N LEU A 46 -5.37 2.07 0.33
CA LEU A 46 -6.82 1.92 0.19
C LEU A 46 -7.37 2.78 -0.96
N HIS A 47 -7.66 2.14 -2.09
CA HIS A 47 -8.22 2.81 -3.27
C HIS A 47 -9.60 3.43 -2.99
N GLU A 48 -10.36 2.88 -2.06
CA GLU A 48 -11.67 3.35 -1.61
C GLU A 48 -11.60 4.76 -1.03
N ILE A 49 -10.56 5.09 -0.25
CA ILE A 49 -10.36 6.43 0.31
C ILE A 49 -10.12 7.43 -0.82
N SER A 50 -9.22 7.10 -1.75
CA SER A 50 -8.94 7.97 -2.90
C SER A 50 -10.17 8.19 -3.78
N ALA A 51 -11.05 7.19 -3.91
CA ALA A 51 -12.32 7.32 -4.63
C ALA A 51 -13.28 8.27 -3.91
N GLN A 52 -13.39 8.20 -2.58
CA GLN A 52 -14.21 9.11 -1.78
C GLN A 52 -13.74 10.57 -1.90
N VAL A 53 -12.43 10.80 -1.83
CA VAL A 53 -11.83 12.13 -2.08
C VAL A 53 -12.21 12.64 -3.47
N GLN A 54 -12.13 11.79 -4.49
CA GLN A 54 -12.48 12.14 -5.87
C GLN A 54 -13.96 12.53 -6.02
N THR A 55 -14.86 11.88 -5.27
CA THR A 55 -16.30 12.20 -5.26
C THR A 55 -16.67 13.42 -4.40
N GLY A 56 -15.70 14.01 -3.69
CA GLY A 56 -15.92 15.21 -2.90
C GLY A 56 -16.43 14.95 -1.48
N ALA A 57 -16.20 13.75 -0.91
CA ALA A 57 -16.51 13.46 0.50
C ALA A 57 -15.87 14.48 1.45
N TRP A 58 -14.66 14.95 1.12
CA TRP A 58 -13.95 16.02 1.83
C TRP A 58 -13.53 17.13 0.85
N PRO A 59 -14.30 18.23 0.71
CA PRO A 59 -14.09 19.27 -0.30
C PRO A 59 -12.71 19.95 -0.33
N HIS A 60 -11.94 19.84 0.75
CA HIS A 60 -10.59 20.41 0.85
C HIS A 60 -9.48 19.37 0.78
N ALA A 61 -9.83 18.08 0.69
CA ALA A 61 -8.87 17.01 0.45
C ALA A 61 -8.52 16.92 -1.03
N ARG A 62 -7.31 16.42 -1.33
CA ARG A 62 -6.83 16.22 -2.70
C ARG A 62 -6.07 14.91 -2.76
N ASN A 63 -6.32 14.14 -3.82
CA ASN A 63 -5.52 12.95 -4.11
C ASN A 63 -4.13 13.37 -4.59
N MET A 64 -3.13 12.72 -4.02
CA MET A 64 -1.72 12.80 -4.41
C MET A 64 -1.20 11.38 -4.56
N GLN A 65 -0.24 11.17 -5.45
CA GLN A 65 0.37 9.86 -5.70
C GLN A 65 1.89 9.99 -5.90
N ALA A 66 2.62 8.92 -5.55
CA ALA A 66 4.00 8.76 -5.98
C ALA A 66 4.01 8.47 -7.48
N GLU A 67 4.81 9.22 -8.23
CA GLU A 67 4.94 9.05 -9.68
C GLU A 67 5.83 7.85 -9.98
N ILE A 68 5.27 6.97 -10.81
CA ILE A 68 5.96 5.80 -11.34
C ILE A 68 5.98 5.96 -12.86
N VAL A 69 7.17 5.85 -13.44
CA VAL A 69 7.35 5.91 -14.90
C VAL A 69 7.64 4.49 -15.39
N PRO A 70 6.76 3.89 -16.22
CA PRO A 70 7.08 2.63 -16.87
C PRO A 70 8.29 2.81 -17.79
N ASP A 71 9.21 1.87 -17.78
CA ASP A 71 10.36 1.83 -18.69
C ASP A 71 10.17 0.74 -19.76
N THR A 72 11.17 0.54 -20.62
CA THR A 72 11.26 -0.61 -21.51
C THR A 72 11.45 -1.91 -20.71
N ASP A 73 11.01 -3.04 -21.27
CA ASP A 73 11.20 -4.39 -20.70
C ASP A 73 10.45 -4.70 -19.38
N ASP A 74 9.24 -4.17 -19.23
CA ASP A 74 8.36 -4.41 -18.06
C ASP A 74 8.95 -3.94 -16.71
N THR A 75 9.96 -3.06 -16.73
CA THR A 75 10.54 -2.43 -15.53
C THR A 75 9.87 -1.09 -15.21
N MET A 76 10.04 -0.56 -14.00
CA MET A 76 9.47 0.72 -13.58
C MET A 76 10.50 1.58 -12.84
N THR A 77 10.53 2.88 -13.17
CA THR A 77 11.31 3.85 -12.42
C THR A 77 10.45 4.51 -11.34
N LEU A 78 10.83 4.32 -10.08
CA LEU A 78 10.34 5.08 -8.93
C LEU A 78 10.99 6.46 -8.95
N THR A 79 10.25 7.50 -9.36
CA THR A 79 10.85 8.85 -9.50
C THR A 79 10.99 9.58 -8.18
N HIS A 80 10.38 9.06 -7.10
CA HIS A 80 10.25 9.70 -5.79
C HIS A 80 9.54 11.08 -5.82
N ARG A 81 8.90 11.43 -6.94
CA ARG A 81 8.12 12.67 -7.05
C ARG A 81 6.68 12.43 -6.67
N ILE A 82 6.08 13.37 -5.95
CA ILE A 82 4.64 13.37 -5.67
C ILE A 82 3.92 14.21 -6.74
N ARG A 83 2.85 13.65 -7.32
CA ARG A 83 2.00 14.30 -8.32
C ARG A 83 0.56 14.35 -7.85
N GLY A 84 -0.19 15.33 -8.35
CA GLY A 84 -1.64 15.38 -8.15
C GLY A 84 -2.32 14.24 -8.89
N GLY A 85 -3.42 13.75 -8.33
CA GLY A 85 -4.22 12.66 -8.89
C GLY A 85 -4.13 11.38 -8.07
N ARG A 86 -4.82 10.36 -8.56
CA ARG A 86 -4.97 9.05 -7.94
C ARG A 86 -4.21 8.01 -8.78
N ALA A 87 -3.54 7.08 -8.12
CA ALA A 87 -2.97 5.91 -8.79
C ALA A 87 -4.10 5.01 -9.34
N GLU A 88 -4.04 4.72 -10.64
CA GLU A 88 -5.05 3.91 -11.33
C GLU A 88 -4.85 2.40 -11.07
N HIS A 89 -3.61 1.99 -10.77
CA HIS A 89 -3.23 0.59 -10.60
C HIS A 89 -2.31 0.40 -9.39
N SER A 90 -2.40 -0.77 -8.77
CA SER A 90 -1.39 -1.23 -7.82
C SER A 90 -0.23 -1.84 -8.59
N HIS A 91 0.99 -1.44 -8.24
CA HIS A 91 2.23 -1.90 -8.87
C HIS A 91 2.98 -2.94 -8.03
N GLY A 92 2.43 -3.38 -6.89
CA GLY A 92 3.11 -4.28 -5.95
C GLY A 92 3.62 -5.56 -6.61
N ASN A 93 2.80 -6.23 -7.41
CA ASN A 93 3.19 -7.45 -8.12
C ASN A 93 4.32 -7.23 -9.13
N ARG A 94 4.36 -6.05 -9.76
CA ARG A 94 5.39 -5.72 -10.75
C ARG A 94 6.71 -5.41 -10.05
N ILE A 95 6.67 -4.63 -8.97
CA ILE A 95 7.82 -4.37 -8.10
C ILE A 95 8.39 -5.67 -7.55
N SER A 96 7.56 -6.60 -7.05
CA SER A 96 8.06 -7.90 -6.56
C SER A 96 8.77 -8.71 -7.64
N ARG A 97 8.31 -8.66 -8.89
CA ARG A 97 8.99 -9.34 -10.01
C ARG A 97 10.33 -8.70 -10.34
N GLU A 98 10.40 -7.37 -10.36
CA GLU A 98 11.65 -6.63 -10.60
C GLU A 98 12.71 -6.93 -9.54
N GLU A 99 12.30 -7.14 -8.29
CA GLU A 99 13.17 -7.51 -7.16
C GLU A 99 13.52 -9.01 -7.11
N GLY A 100 13.14 -9.81 -8.11
CA GLY A 100 13.41 -11.26 -8.14
C GLY A 100 12.62 -12.04 -7.09
N VAL A 101 11.47 -11.52 -6.67
CA VAL A 101 10.52 -12.18 -5.77
C VAL A 101 9.34 -12.66 -6.58
N THR A 102 9.60 -13.62 -7.48
CA THR A 102 8.53 -14.36 -8.17
C THR A 102 8.21 -15.66 -7.45
N PRO A 103 7.03 -16.27 -7.67
CA PRO A 103 6.73 -17.60 -7.15
C PRO A 103 7.78 -18.65 -7.53
N ALA A 104 8.34 -18.56 -8.74
CA ALA A 104 9.41 -19.45 -9.19
C ALA A 104 10.71 -19.23 -8.40
N ASP A 105 11.10 -17.98 -8.18
CA ASP A 105 12.30 -17.65 -7.39
C ASP A 105 12.17 -18.13 -5.93
N LEU A 106 10.97 -17.98 -5.35
CA LEU A 106 10.67 -18.47 -4.00
C LEU A 106 10.68 -20.00 -3.93
N ASP A 107 10.17 -20.69 -4.96
CA ASP A 107 10.21 -22.16 -5.05
C ASP A 107 11.65 -22.67 -5.19
N ASP A 108 12.47 -22.01 -6.02
CA ASP A 108 13.88 -22.36 -6.21
C ASP A 108 14.69 -22.11 -4.93
N LEU A 109 14.46 -20.97 -4.25
CA LEU A 109 15.05 -20.68 -2.95
C LEU A 109 14.64 -21.74 -1.90
N LEU A 110 13.37 -22.14 -1.89
CA LEU A 110 12.88 -23.18 -0.97
C LEU A 110 13.60 -24.52 -1.22
N ARG A 111 13.74 -24.92 -2.49
CA ARG A 111 14.47 -26.14 -2.87
C ARG A 111 15.93 -26.08 -2.45
N ALA A 112 16.62 -24.98 -2.76
CA ALA A 112 18.03 -24.80 -2.42
C ALA A 112 18.27 -24.91 -0.90
N ARG A 113 17.38 -24.33 -0.08
CA ARG A 113 17.48 -24.39 1.39
C ARG A 113 17.17 -25.78 1.97
N ILE A 114 16.30 -26.55 1.31
CA ILE A 114 16.09 -27.97 1.62
C ILE A 114 17.35 -28.79 1.32
N GLU A 115 17.94 -28.59 0.13
CA GLU A 115 19.14 -29.31 -0.31
C GLU A 115 20.35 -29.00 0.56
N ALA A 116 20.46 -27.76 1.04
CA ALA A 116 21.47 -27.34 2.00
C ALA A 116 21.24 -27.88 3.43
N GLY A 117 20.10 -28.54 3.69
CA GLY A 117 19.72 -29.06 5.02
C GLY A 117 19.31 -27.99 6.02
N GLU A 118 19.05 -26.75 5.58
CA GLU A 118 18.61 -25.65 6.44
C GLU A 118 17.12 -25.77 6.81
N LEU A 119 16.34 -26.44 5.96
CA LEU A 119 14.91 -26.66 6.14
C LEU A 119 14.58 -28.15 6.02
N ASP A 120 13.80 -28.67 6.97
CA ASP A 120 13.25 -30.03 6.92
C ASP A 120 11.95 -30.04 6.08
N PRO A 121 11.92 -30.75 4.93
CA PRO A 121 10.73 -30.83 4.09
C PRO A 121 9.48 -31.34 4.81
N SER A 122 9.65 -32.21 5.80
CA SER A 122 8.54 -32.81 6.55
C SER A 122 7.87 -31.83 7.52
N ALA A 123 8.58 -30.75 7.88
CA ALA A 123 8.06 -29.69 8.74
C ALA A 123 7.39 -28.55 7.95
N LEU A 124 7.53 -28.53 6.62
CA LEU A 124 6.95 -27.49 5.78
C LEU A 124 5.44 -27.68 5.60
N ARG A 125 4.68 -26.61 5.79
CA ARG A 125 3.24 -26.59 5.51
C ARG A 125 3.02 -26.24 4.04
N ARG A 126 2.35 -27.11 3.29
CA ARG A 126 1.81 -26.75 1.98
C ARG A 126 0.42 -26.16 2.15
N ARG A 127 0.12 -25.14 1.34
CA ARG A 127 -1.23 -24.60 1.21
C ARG A 127 -1.92 -25.42 0.13
N ASP A 128 -2.80 -26.34 0.53
CA ASP A 128 -3.57 -27.14 -0.41
C ASP A 128 -4.66 -26.25 -1.03
N ASN A 129 -4.55 -26.03 -2.35
CA ASN A 129 -5.53 -25.36 -3.23
C ASN A 129 -5.74 -23.84 -3.04
N LEU A 130 -5.25 -23.09 -4.04
CA LEU A 130 -5.94 -21.93 -4.62
C LEU A 130 -6.19 -22.24 -6.09
#